data_AF-A0A2L0PM27-F1
#
_entry.id   AF-A0A2L0PM27-F1
#
_cell.length_a   1.000
_cell.length_b   1.000
_cell.length_c   1.000
_cell.angle_alpha   90.00
_cell.angle_beta   90.00
_cell.angle_gamma   90.00
#
_symmetry.space_group_name_H-M   'P 1'
#
loop_
_entity.id
_entity.type
_entity.pdbx_description
1 polymer ?
#
loop_
_entity_poly.entity_id
_entity_poly.type
_entity_poly.pdbx_seq_one_letter_code
_entity_poly.pdbx_strand_id
1 'polypeptide(L)'
;MIPNNQLSSTPIADEFLTPTRMYPLVDYEWGGVGIRDLSQGRDGYLWSSSYVDNKIILSNQLGSHEILTVANVEQLSFAFDLNMNPYIAYKLLNGQSYLYWYDSTVNAAVTTPYGTVLSPMLALDDIRPNQNANADVIFAYVRDGMVYVRNQRERFQTEHQLGVFDAIVQMGMMRNYRLGFINVKVKKYY
;
A
#
# COMPACT_ATOMS: atom_id res chain seq x y z
N MET A 1 13.74 0.18 -2.00
CA MET A 1 13.71 0.50 -0.55
C MET A 1 13.77 2.01 -0.31
N ILE A 2 13.03 2.53 0.67
CA ILE A 2 13.24 3.90 1.21
C ILE A 2 14.66 4.00 1.81
N PRO A 3 15.55 4.86 1.28
CA PRO A 3 16.89 5.00 1.83
C PRO A 3 16.87 5.41 3.30
N ASN A 4 17.54 4.62 4.16
CA ASN A 4 17.65 4.83 5.60
C ASN A 4 16.31 4.97 6.35
N ASN A 5 15.18 4.55 5.75
CA ASN A 5 13.82 4.81 6.27
C ASN A 5 13.62 6.29 6.68
N GLN A 6 14.04 7.22 5.82
CA GLN A 6 13.90 8.66 6.03
C GLN A 6 13.27 9.35 4.82
N LEU A 7 12.49 10.41 5.08
CA LEU A 7 12.04 11.32 4.03
C LEU A 7 13.23 12.07 3.44
N SER A 8 13.13 12.46 2.17
CA SER A 8 14.12 13.35 1.56
C SER A 8 14.13 14.70 2.29
N SER A 9 15.32 15.26 2.50
CA SER A 9 15.49 16.58 3.13
C SER A 9 14.87 17.72 2.31
N THR A 10 14.74 17.52 1.00
CA THR A 10 14.04 18.40 0.07
C THR A 10 12.87 17.64 -0.56
N PRO A 11 11.66 18.20 -0.61
CA PRO A 11 10.54 17.59 -1.34
C PRO A 11 10.92 17.40 -2.81
N ILE A 12 10.75 16.18 -3.30
CA ILE A 12 10.89 15.85 -4.73
C ILE A 12 9.48 15.51 -5.21
N ALA A 13 8.88 16.41 -5.98
CA ALA A 13 7.55 16.24 -6.51
C ALA A 13 7.61 15.73 -7.95
N ASP A 14 6.75 14.77 -8.25
CA ASP A 14 6.48 14.25 -9.60
C ASP A 14 5.10 13.59 -9.61
N GLU A 15 4.58 13.26 -10.78
CA GLU A 15 3.31 12.55 -10.90
C GLU A 15 3.45 11.08 -10.47
N PHE A 16 2.38 10.52 -9.90
CA PHE A 16 2.29 9.08 -9.66
C PHE A 16 2.13 8.30 -10.98
N LEU A 17 2.63 7.06 -11.01
CA LEU A 17 2.39 6.15 -12.12
C LEU A 17 0.92 5.71 -12.20
N THR A 18 0.18 5.84 -11.12
CA THR A 18 -1.23 5.47 -10.99
C THR A 18 -2.14 6.70 -10.93
N PRO A 19 -3.42 6.58 -11.28
CA PRO A 19 -4.39 7.67 -11.13
C PRO A 19 -4.48 8.19 -9.70
N THR A 20 -4.94 9.43 -9.55
CA THR A 20 -5.19 10.01 -8.22
C THR A 20 -6.29 9.24 -7.50
N ARG A 21 -6.00 8.85 -6.25
CA ARG A 21 -6.98 8.22 -5.37
C ARG A 21 -8.05 9.22 -4.92
N MET A 22 -9.30 8.98 -5.31
CA MET A 22 -10.43 9.88 -4.98
C MET A 22 -11.27 9.40 -3.79
N TYR A 23 -11.30 8.09 -3.51
CA TYR A 23 -12.20 7.51 -2.50
C TYR A 23 -11.46 6.55 -1.57
N PRO A 24 -11.86 6.44 -0.29
CA PRO A 24 -11.15 5.59 0.68
C PRO A 24 -11.20 4.07 0.40
N LEU A 25 -12.12 3.60 -0.44
CA LEU A 25 -12.27 2.17 -0.78
C LEU A 25 -11.76 1.84 -2.20
N VAL A 26 -11.19 2.84 -2.88
CA VAL A 26 -10.61 2.71 -4.21
C VAL A 26 -9.14 3.02 -4.09
N ASP A 27 -8.31 2.20 -4.68
CA ASP A 27 -6.88 2.41 -4.83
C ASP A 27 -6.44 1.85 -6.18
N TYR A 28 -5.22 2.16 -6.59
CA TYR A 28 -4.67 1.73 -7.87
C TYR A 28 -3.21 1.32 -7.71
N GLU A 29 -2.83 0.20 -8.33
CA GLU A 29 -1.45 -0.28 -8.37
C GLU A 29 -1.19 -0.94 -9.72
N TRP A 30 0.02 -0.81 -10.24
CA TRP A 30 0.45 -1.59 -11.41
C TRP A 30 0.77 -3.03 -11.01
N GLY A 31 0.30 -3.98 -11.81
CA GLY A 31 0.44 -5.40 -11.56
C GLY A 31 0.61 -6.21 -12.84
N GLY A 32 0.84 -7.51 -12.64
CA GLY A 32 0.91 -8.50 -13.71
C GLY A 32 -0.47 -8.88 -14.25
N VAL A 33 -0.46 -9.90 -15.11
CA VAL A 33 -1.65 -10.40 -15.83
C VAL A 33 -2.71 -10.98 -14.89
N GLY A 34 -2.29 -11.53 -13.75
CA GLY A 34 -3.19 -12.16 -12.78
C GLY A 34 -2.56 -12.28 -11.40
N ILE A 35 -3.38 -12.68 -10.42
CA ILE A 35 -2.91 -12.99 -9.07
C ILE A 35 -1.96 -14.18 -9.11
N ARG A 36 -0.78 -14.03 -8.51
CA ARG A 36 0.30 -15.04 -8.54
C ARG A 36 0.78 -15.43 -9.94
N ASP A 37 0.58 -14.56 -10.93
CA ASP A 37 0.99 -14.79 -12.31
C ASP A 37 1.95 -13.70 -12.78
N LEU A 38 3.22 -14.11 -12.97
CA LEU A 38 4.31 -13.26 -13.46
C LEU A 38 4.62 -13.45 -14.95
N SER A 39 3.81 -14.23 -15.70
CA SER A 39 4.12 -14.65 -17.07
C SER A 39 4.28 -13.50 -18.07
N GLN A 40 3.75 -12.32 -17.76
CA GLN A 40 3.83 -11.11 -18.60
C GLN A 40 4.51 -9.93 -17.87
N GLY A 41 5.32 -10.22 -16.85
CA GLY A 41 5.84 -9.20 -15.96
C GLY A 41 4.79 -8.72 -14.96
N ARG A 42 5.08 -7.61 -14.28
CA ARG A 42 4.31 -7.13 -13.12
C ARG A 42 3.87 -5.67 -13.23
N ASP A 43 4.11 -5.03 -14.36
CA ASP A 43 3.79 -3.63 -14.65
C ASP A 43 2.97 -3.48 -15.94
N GLY A 44 2.34 -4.56 -16.40
CA GLY A 44 1.59 -4.59 -17.66
C GLY A 44 0.12 -4.17 -17.53
N TYR A 45 -0.45 -4.22 -16.31
CA TYR A 45 -1.87 -4.01 -16.08
C TYR A 45 -2.10 -3.07 -14.90
N LEU A 46 -2.95 -2.07 -15.10
CA LEU A 46 -3.43 -1.24 -14.00
C LEU A 46 -4.53 -2.01 -13.26
N TRP A 47 -4.31 -2.24 -11.97
CA TRP A 47 -5.30 -2.82 -11.07
C TRP A 47 -6.00 -1.73 -10.28
N SER A 48 -7.23 -2.01 -9.87
CA SER A 48 -7.99 -1.19 -8.93
C SER A 48 -8.65 -2.04 -7.86
N SER A 49 -8.92 -1.41 -6.71
CA SER A 49 -9.70 -2.03 -5.65
C SER A 49 -11.15 -1.56 -5.64
N SER A 50 -12.02 -2.42 -5.14
CA SER A 50 -13.38 -2.08 -4.74
C SER A 50 -13.80 -2.88 -3.52
N TYR A 51 -14.86 -2.43 -2.85
CA TYR A 51 -15.44 -3.11 -1.71
C TYR A 51 -16.96 -3.23 -1.90
N VAL A 52 -17.45 -4.46 -2.05
CA VAL A 52 -18.85 -4.78 -2.36
C VAL A 52 -19.26 -6.00 -1.54
N ASP A 53 -20.45 -5.97 -0.94
CA ASP A 53 -21.01 -7.10 -0.18
C ASP A 53 -20.06 -7.73 0.85
N ASN A 54 -19.34 -6.88 1.60
CA ASN A 54 -18.31 -7.28 2.57
C ASN A 54 -17.12 -8.05 1.97
N LYS A 55 -16.80 -7.78 0.71
CA LYS A 55 -15.65 -8.36 0.02
C LYS A 55 -14.76 -7.27 -0.54
N ILE A 56 -13.46 -7.40 -0.31
CA ILE A 56 -12.43 -6.63 -0.99
C ILE A 56 -12.11 -7.34 -2.30
N ILE A 57 -12.31 -6.64 -3.41
CA ILE A 57 -12.15 -7.15 -4.77
C ILE A 57 -11.04 -6.34 -5.44
N LEU A 58 -10.09 -7.04 -6.07
CA LEU A 58 -9.11 -6.43 -6.96
C LEU A 58 -9.44 -6.78 -8.41
N SER A 59 -9.41 -5.78 -9.27
CA SER A 59 -9.80 -5.92 -10.68
C SER A 59 -8.78 -5.27 -11.58
N ASN A 60 -8.61 -5.83 -12.78
CA ASN A 60 -7.94 -5.19 -13.90
C ASN A 60 -8.83 -5.34 -15.15
N GLN A 61 -8.32 -4.98 -16.33
CA GLN A 61 -9.08 -5.12 -17.58
C GLN A 61 -9.40 -6.57 -17.99
N LEU A 62 -8.76 -7.57 -17.38
CA LEU A 62 -8.96 -8.99 -17.70
C LEU A 62 -9.97 -9.68 -16.78
N GLY A 63 -10.20 -9.16 -15.57
CA GLY A 63 -11.10 -9.79 -14.62
C GLY A 63 -11.10 -9.16 -13.24
N SER A 64 -11.86 -9.79 -12.34
CA SER A 64 -12.00 -9.40 -10.94
C SER A 64 -11.75 -10.60 -10.03
N HIS A 65 -11.11 -10.35 -8.90
CA HIS A 65 -10.72 -11.38 -7.93
C HIS A 65 -11.16 -10.97 -6.53
N GLU A 66 -11.95 -11.81 -5.88
CA GLU A 66 -12.27 -11.68 -4.46
C GLU A 66 -11.03 -12.04 -3.65
N ILE A 67 -10.47 -11.08 -2.91
CA ILE A 67 -9.24 -11.29 -2.14
C ILE A 67 -9.55 -11.63 -0.68
N LEU A 68 -10.46 -10.89 -0.07
CA LEU A 68 -10.76 -11.00 1.35
C LEU A 68 -12.25 -10.73 1.60
N THR A 69 -12.90 -11.61 2.37
CA THR A 69 -14.24 -11.38 2.91
C THR A 69 -14.10 -10.82 4.33
N VAL A 70 -14.48 -9.55 4.51
CA VAL A 70 -14.39 -8.83 5.77
C VAL A 70 -15.46 -7.76 5.81
N ALA A 71 -16.19 -7.65 6.93
CA ALA A 71 -17.26 -6.67 7.07
C ALA A 71 -16.74 -5.31 7.53
N ASN A 72 -17.53 -4.26 7.26
CA ASN A 72 -17.35 -2.90 7.78
C ASN A 72 -16.00 -2.24 7.43
N VAL A 73 -15.42 -2.53 6.26
CA VAL A 73 -14.23 -1.81 5.77
C VAL A 73 -14.60 -0.37 5.42
N GLU A 74 -13.88 0.60 5.98
CA GLU A 74 -14.08 2.03 5.72
C GLU A 74 -12.96 2.66 4.89
N GLN A 75 -11.75 2.08 4.96
CA GLN A 75 -10.60 2.49 4.16
C GLN A 75 -9.81 1.26 3.76
N LEU A 76 -9.27 1.24 2.54
CA LEU A 76 -8.34 0.21 2.10
C LEU A 76 -7.31 0.77 1.11
N SER A 77 -6.18 0.08 1.04
CA SER A 77 -5.12 0.25 0.05
C SER A 77 -4.51 -1.11 -0.25
N PHE A 78 -3.99 -1.30 -1.46
CA PHE A 78 -3.37 -2.56 -1.85
C PHE A 78 -2.06 -2.37 -2.59
N ALA A 79 -1.24 -3.41 -2.55
CA ALA A 79 -0.08 -3.56 -3.42
C ALA A 79 0.09 -5.04 -3.79
N PHE A 80 0.98 -5.31 -4.73
CA PHE A 80 1.44 -6.67 -5.00
C PHE A 80 2.89 -6.83 -4.54
N ASP A 81 3.21 -7.98 -3.94
CA ASP A 81 4.61 -8.35 -3.82
C ASP A 81 5.19 -8.77 -5.17
N LEU A 82 6.51 -9.03 -5.21
CA LEU A 82 7.21 -9.41 -6.44
C LEU A 82 6.70 -10.72 -7.07
N ASN A 83 5.90 -11.51 -6.36
CA ASN A 83 5.28 -12.74 -6.83
C ASN A 83 3.79 -12.56 -7.16
N MET A 84 3.30 -11.33 -7.28
CA MET A 84 1.89 -11.02 -7.54
C MET A 84 0.94 -11.55 -6.45
N ASN A 85 1.41 -11.71 -5.21
CA ASN A 85 0.50 -11.91 -4.08
C ASN A 85 -0.12 -10.57 -3.68
N PRO A 86 -1.46 -10.51 -3.51
CA PRO A 86 -2.13 -9.30 -3.08
C PRO A 86 -1.88 -9.04 -1.60
N TYR A 87 -1.44 -7.83 -1.28
CA TYR A 87 -1.32 -7.33 0.09
C TYR A 87 -2.38 -6.25 0.26
N ILE A 88 -3.16 -6.33 1.34
CA ILE A 88 -4.27 -5.42 1.61
C ILE A 88 -4.10 -4.79 2.98
N ALA A 89 -3.95 -3.48 3.03
CA ALA A 89 -4.06 -2.74 4.28
C ALA A 89 -5.46 -2.14 4.35
N TYR A 90 -6.16 -2.36 5.45
CA TYR A 90 -7.54 -1.91 5.59
C TYR A 90 -7.84 -1.45 7.01
N LYS A 91 -8.81 -0.55 7.11
CA LYS A 91 -9.35 -0.02 8.36
C LYS A 91 -10.84 -0.31 8.43
N LEU A 92 -11.29 -0.74 9.59
CA LEU A 92 -12.70 -1.02 9.87
C LEU A 92 -13.38 0.19 10.53
N LEU A 93 -14.71 0.27 10.43
CA LEU A 93 -15.52 1.34 11.05
C LEU A 93 -15.33 1.49 12.56
N ASN A 94 -14.85 0.44 13.25
CA ASN A 94 -14.51 0.50 14.68
C ASN A 94 -13.12 1.12 14.96
N GLY A 95 -12.43 1.61 13.93
CA GLY A 95 -11.12 2.24 14.02
C GLY A 95 -9.93 1.29 13.92
N GLN A 96 -10.13 -0.03 13.97
CA GLN A 96 -9.02 -1.00 13.92
C GLN A 96 -8.49 -1.17 12.49
N SER A 97 -7.17 -1.22 12.34
CA SER A 97 -6.50 -1.48 11.08
C SER A 97 -5.75 -2.81 11.08
N TYR A 98 -5.65 -3.39 9.89
CA TYR A 98 -5.06 -4.70 9.65
C TYR A 98 -4.25 -4.67 8.35
N LEU A 99 -3.28 -5.58 8.27
CA LEU A 99 -2.57 -5.92 7.03
C LEU A 99 -2.81 -7.40 6.72
N TYR A 100 -3.39 -7.68 5.57
CA TYR A 100 -3.40 -9.00 4.96
C TYR A 100 -2.21 -9.11 4.00
N TRP A 101 -1.33 -10.10 4.20
CA TRP A 101 -0.10 -10.25 3.43
C TRP A 101 0.38 -11.70 3.40
N TYR A 102 1.22 -12.04 2.42
CA TYR A 102 1.79 -13.39 2.32
C TYR A 102 3.05 -13.54 3.18
N ASP A 103 2.98 -14.44 4.16
CA ASP A 103 4.08 -14.75 5.06
C ASP A 103 4.81 -16.03 4.61
N SER A 104 6.03 -15.86 4.13
CA SER A 104 6.88 -16.94 3.62
C SER A 104 7.36 -17.94 4.68
N THR A 105 7.37 -17.61 5.97
CA THR A 105 7.81 -18.57 7.02
C THR A 105 6.72 -19.59 7.32
N VAL A 106 5.46 -19.22 7.13
CA VAL A 106 4.31 -20.12 7.29
C VAL A 106 3.71 -20.54 5.95
N ASN A 107 4.26 -20.03 4.83
CA ASN A 107 3.82 -20.30 3.47
C ASN A 107 2.31 -20.06 3.28
N ALA A 108 1.79 -18.98 3.86
CA ALA A 108 0.36 -18.67 3.86
C ALA A 108 0.12 -17.17 3.91
N ALA A 109 -1.05 -16.76 3.43
CA ALA A 109 -1.53 -15.40 3.69
C ALA A 109 -2.02 -15.29 5.14
N VAL A 110 -1.62 -14.21 5.81
CA VAL A 110 -1.94 -13.93 7.22
C VAL A 110 -2.52 -12.53 7.35
N THR A 111 -3.33 -12.32 8.39
CA THR A 111 -3.85 -11.01 8.75
C THR A 111 -3.24 -10.56 10.08
N THR A 112 -2.48 -9.47 10.05
CA THR A 112 -1.81 -8.90 11.23
C THR A 112 -2.56 -7.64 11.69
N PRO A 113 -2.98 -7.53 12.97
CA PRO A 113 -3.58 -6.32 13.50
C PRO A 113 -2.52 -5.24 13.80
N TYR A 114 -2.86 -3.96 13.56
CA TYR A 114 -1.99 -2.80 13.85
C TYR A 114 -2.64 -1.77 14.78
N GLY A 115 -3.80 -2.11 15.36
CA GLY A 115 -4.53 -1.23 16.27
C GLY A 115 -5.18 -0.05 15.57
N THR A 116 -5.40 1.02 16.31
CA THR A 116 -6.03 2.25 15.80
C THR A 116 -4.97 3.13 15.13
N VAL A 117 -4.78 2.97 13.82
CA VAL A 117 -3.94 3.84 12.98
C VAL A 117 -4.78 4.51 11.90
N LEU A 118 -4.28 5.62 11.36
CA LEU A 118 -4.97 6.42 10.34
C LEU A 118 -4.31 6.23 8.97
N SER A 119 -5.13 6.29 7.92
CA SER A 119 -4.66 6.23 6.52
C SER A 119 -3.69 5.07 6.24
N PRO A 120 -4.06 3.80 6.51
CA PRO A 120 -3.22 2.68 6.12
C PRO A 120 -3.07 2.64 4.60
N MET A 121 -1.82 2.65 4.12
CA MET A 121 -1.47 2.70 2.69
C MET A 121 -0.41 1.64 2.36
N LEU A 122 -0.50 1.08 1.16
CA LEU A 122 0.46 0.15 0.59
C LEU A 122 0.97 0.66 -0.76
N ALA A 123 2.19 0.25 -1.10
CA ALA A 123 2.77 0.39 -2.42
C ALA A 123 3.97 -0.56 -2.54
N LEU A 124 4.20 -1.11 -3.73
CA LEU A 124 5.52 -1.63 -4.06
C LEU A 124 6.44 -0.44 -4.37
N ASP A 125 7.54 -0.32 -3.64
CA ASP A 125 8.37 0.88 -3.74
C ASP A 125 9.19 0.98 -5.02
N ASP A 126 9.47 -0.15 -5.67
CA ASP A 126 10.13 -0.21 -6.94
C ASP A 126 9.63 -1.35 -7.82
N ILE A 127 8.84 -1.02 -8.84
CA ILE A 127 8.26 -2.01 -9.74
C ILE A 127 9.26 -2.50 -10.81
N ARG A 128 10.38 -1.81 -11.01
CA ARG A 128 11.27 -2.05 -12.16
C ARG A 128 11.92 -3.44 -12.09
N PRO A 129 12.00 -4.20 -13.20
CA PRO A 129 12.58 -5.55 -13.21
C PRO A 129 14.00 -5.64 -12.64
N ASN A 130 14.83 -4.62 -12.85
CA ASN A 130 16.21 -4.58 -12.36
C ASN A 130 16.35 -4.25 -10.87
N GLN A 131 15.24 -3.97 -10.16
CA GLN A 131 15.23 -3.62 -8.74
C GLN A 131 14.67 -4.73 -7.85
N ASN A 132 14.41 -5.92 -8.40
CA ASN A 132 13.90 -7.11 -7.69
C ASN A 132 14.54 -7.34 -6.30
N ALA A 133 15.86 -7.30 -6.22
CA ALA A 133 16.57 -7.61 -4.98
C ALA A 133 16.38 -6.54 -3.88
N ASN A 134 15.88 -5.35 -4.23
CA ASN A 134 15.78 -4.18 -3.35
C ASN A 134 14.35 -3.68 -3.17
N ALA A 135 13.37 -4.28 -3.86
CA ALA A 135 11.99 -3.89 -3.82
C ALA A 135 11.26 -4.53 -2.63
N ASP A 136 10.43 -3.73 -1.96
CA ASP A 136 9.56 -4.17 -0.88
C ASP A 136 8.18 -3.58 -1.06
N VAL A 137 7.16 -4.33 -0.65
CA VAL A 137 5.91 -3.71 -0.27
C VAL A 137 6.15 -2.90 1.01
N ILE A 138 5.80 -1.62 0.96
CA ILE A 138 5.87 -0.69 2.07
C ILE A 138 4.48 -0.50 2.63
N PHE A 139 4.33 -0.67 3.94
CA PHE A 139 3.11 -0.36 4.68
C PHE A 139 3.29 0.92 5.48
N ALA A 140 2.53 1.96 5.12
CA ALA A 140 2.56 3.26 5.78
C ALA A 140 1.24 3.55 6.50
N TYR A 141 1.31 4.30 7.59
CA TYR A 141 0.15 4.82 8.31
C TYR A 141 0.54 6.00 9.21
N VAL A 142 -0.46 6.70 9.72
CA VAL A 142 -0.29 7.78 10.70
C VAL A 142 -0.74 7.32 12.09
N ARG A 143 0.09 7.62 13.09
CA ARG A 143 -0.27 7.51 14.52
C ARG A 143 0.25 8.75 15.25
N ASP A 144 -0.61 9.38 16.04
CA ASP A 144 -0.26 10.57 16.83
C ASP A 144 0.39 11.71 16.03
N GLY A 145 -0.08 11.93 14.79
CA GLY A 145 0.42 12.97 13.87
C GLY A 145 1.80 12.65 13.25
N MET A 146 2.32 11.45 13.47
CA MET A 146 3.55 10.95 12.87
C MET A 146 3.23 9.90 11.82
N VAL A 147 3.89 9.98 10.68
CA VAL A 147 3.88 8.90 9.68
C VAL A 147 4.94 7.87 10.05
N TYR A 148 4.51 6.61 10.02
CA TYR A 148 5.37 5.46 10.19
C TYR A 148 5.32 4.58 8.95
N VAL A 149 6.40 3.86 8.69
CA VAL A 149 6.47 2.79 7.69
C VAL A 149 6.96 1.50 8.30
N ARG A 150 6.53 0.40 7.69
CA ARG A 150 6.96 -0.96 7.97
C ARG A 150 7.25 -1.65 6.64
N ASN A 151 8.33 -2.42 6.58
CA ASN A 151 8.83 -2.99 5.33
C ASN A 151 8.57 -4.49 5.24
N GLN A 152 8.32 -5.00 4.03
CA GLN A 152 8.12 -6.42 3.76
C GLN A 152 9.33 -7.29 4.18
N ARG A 153 10.57 -6.88 3.90
CA ARG A 153 11.78 -7.60 4.33
C ARG A 153 11.90 -7.80 5.85
N GLU A 154 11.32 -6.89 6.63
CA GLU A 154 11.25 -6.97 8.11
C GLU A 154 9.94 -7.63 8.56
N ARG A 155 9.19 -8.23 7.63
CA ARG A 155 7.91 -8.90 7.87
C ARG A 155 6.92 -7.98 8.57
N PHE A 156 7.05 -6.68 8.31
CA PHE A 156 6.30 -5.61 8.92
C PHE A 156 6.36 -5.57 10.46
N GLN A 157 7.40 -6.14 11.09
CA GLN A 157 7.52 -6.20 12.56
C GLN A 157 8.14 -4.94 13.15
N THR A 158 9.04 -4.28 12.43
CA THR A 158 9.71 -3.05 12.87
C THR A 158 8.98 -1.82 12.35
N GLU A 159 8.75 -0.85 13.23
CA GLU A 159 8.16 0.44 12.92
C GLU A 159 9.26 1.50 12.73
N HIS A 160 9.22 2.22 11.61
CA HIS A 160 10.16 3.30 11.33
C HIS A 160 9.42 4.62 11.19
N GLN A 161 9.77 5.61 12.01
CA GLN A 161 9.18 6.95 11.94
C GLN A 161 9.79 7.72 10.77
N LEU A 162 8.94 8.26 9.88
CA LEU A 162 9.38 9.05 8.73
C LEU A 162 9.30 10.57 8.96
N GLY A 163 8.30 11.04 9.69
CA GLY A 163 8.04 12.47 9.84
C GLY A 163 6.63 12.80 10.32
N VAL A 164 6.19 14.05 10.11
CA VAL A 164 4.92 14.59 10.63
C VAL A 164 3.89 14.75 9.50
N PHE A 165 2.83 13.94 9.50
CA PHE A 165 1.65 14.03 8.62
C PHE A 165 0.37 13.85 9.44
N ASP A 166 -0.70 14.58 9.11
CA ASP A 166 -2.00 14.35 9.76
C ASP A 166 -2.77 13.19 9.10
N ALA A 167 -2.58 13.00 7.79
CA ALA A 167 -3.13 11.89 7.02
C ALA A 167 -2.31 11.64 5.75
N ILE A 168 -2.37 10.40 5.25
CA ILE A 168 -1.90 10.02 3.91
C ILE A 168 -3.12 9.87 3.01
N VAL A 169 -3.07 10.47 1.83
CA VAL A 169 -4.15 10.43 0.81
C VAL A 169 -3.82 9.42 -0.28
N GLN A 170 -2.55 9.38 -0.69
CA GLN A 170 -2.03 8.47 -1.70
C GLN A 170 -0.56 8.18 -1.40
N MET A 171 -0.15 6.95 -1.68
CA MET A 171 1.22 6.47 -1.67
C MET A 171 1.44 5.64 -2.91
N GLY A 172 2.64 5.65 -3.48
CA GLY A 172 2.91 4.91 -4.71
C GLY A 172 4.18 5.37 -5.40
N MET A 173 4.58 4.63 -6.43
CA MET A 173 5.74 4.98 -7.25
C MET A 173 5.41 6.18 -8.15
N MET A 174 6.30 7.17 -8.16
CA MET A 174 6.23 8.33 -9.05
C MET A 174 6.99 8.09 -10.36
N ARG A 175 6.78 8.94 -11.38
CA ARG A 175 7.42 8.83 -12.70
C ARG A 175 8.96 8.90 -12.65
N ASN A 176 9.53 9.59 -11.67
CA ASN A 176 10.97 9.61 -11.37
C ASN A 176 11.48 8.36 -10.62
N TYR A 177 10.64 7.34 -10.47
CA TYR A 177 10.92 6.08 -9.79
C TYR A 177 11.23 6.21 -8.30
N ARG A 178 10.64 7.19 -7.63
CA ARG A 178 10.69 7.30 -6.17
C ARG A 178 9.32 6.99 -5.58
N LEU A 179 9.31 6.36 -4.42
CA LEU A 179 8.11 6.27 -3.60
C LEU A 179 7.71 7.68 -3.14
N GLY A 180 6.49 8.09 -3.48
CA GLY A 180 5.90 9.37 -3.14
C GLY A 180 4.74 9.24 -2.16
N PHE A 181 4.42 10.36 -1.50
CA PHE A 181 3.26 10.49 -0.63
C PHE A 181 2.51 11.77 -0.99
N ILE A 182 1.19 11.69 -1.13
CA ILE A 182 0.30 12.85 -0.99
C ILE A 182 -0.19 12.86 0.44
N ASN A 183 0.11 13.92 1.17
CA ASN A 183 -0.29 14.10 2.56
C ASN A 183 -1.21 15.31 2.70
N VAL A 184 -2.02 15.29 3.77
CA VAL A 184 -2.68 16.50 4.27
C VAL A 184 -1.91 16.96 5.50
N LYS A 185 -1.54 18.25 5.53
CA LYS A 185 -1.22 18.96 6.77
C LYS A 185 -2.41 19.85 7.11
N VAL A 186 -3.12 19.55 8.19
CA VAL A 186 -4.08 20.47 8.78
C VAL A 186 -3.26 21.64 9.33
N LYS A 187 -3.39 22.82 8.71
CA LYS A 187 -2.86 24.05 9.32
C LYS A 187 -3.53 24.22 10.69
N LYS A 188 -2.80 23.96 11.77
CA LYS A 188 -3.21 24.40 13.11
C LYS A 188 -3.09 25.92 13.12
N TYR A 189 -4.22 26.62 13.09
CA TYR A 189 -4.26 28.02 13.45
C TYR A 189 -4.05 28.07 14.97
N TYR A 190 -2.88 28.57 15.40
CA TYR A 190 -2.63 28.97 16.79
C TYR A 190 -3.10 30.41 16.99
#